data_AF-A0A1V4AYI6-F1
#
_entry.id   AF-A0A1V4AYI6-F1
#
_cell.length_a   1.000
_cell.length_b   1.000
_cell.length_c   1.000
_cell.angle_alpha   90.00
_cell.angle_beta   90.00
_cell.angle_gamma   90.00
#
_symmetry.space_group_name_H-M   'P 1'
#
loop_
_entity.id
_entity.type
_entity.pdbx_description
1 polymer ?
#
loop_
_entity_poly.entity_id
_entity_poly.type
_entity_poly.pdbx_seq_one_letter_code
_entity_poly.pdbx_strand_id
1 'polypeptide(L)'
;MEDRVKYSELKEWFLDDAYTWCQQKFRNGKIKKWNINFNEWGGALDSFDGNFYLPIENLMLYVIFIITNGARHLYSHNLVMSDIDKILSEYNIDDLVSVLEEEKQEFLYDLNLVLNNREIEE
;
A
#
# COMPACT_ATOMS: atom_id res chain seq x y z
N MET A 1 -11.94 13.70 16.87
CA MET A 1 -11.66 13.35 15.47
C MET A 1 -10.16 13.12 15.45
N GLU A 2 -9.74 11.86 15.29
CA GLU A 2 -8.32 11.57 15.14
C GLU A 2 -7.83 12.22 13.85
N ASP A 3 -6.74 12.97 13.95
CA ASP A 3 -6.07 13.61 12.82
C ASP A 3 -5.32 12.52 12.06
N ARG A 4 -6.06 11.79 11.24
CA ARG A 4 -5.57 10.70 10.38
C ARG A 4 -5.50 11.16 8.94
N VAL A 5 -4.61 10.54 8.17
CA VAL A 5 -4.55 10.77 6.73
C VAL A 5 -5.78 10.14 6.05
N LYS A 6 -6.34 10.83 5.06
CA LYS A 6 -7.40 10.28 4.23
C LYS A 6 -6.84 9.20 3.31
N TYR A 7 -7.61 8.14 3.07
CA TYR A 7 -7.33 7.12 2.08
C TYR A 7 -7.02 7.70 0.70
N SER A 8 -7.79 8.69 0.25
CA SER A 8 -7.55 9.35 -1.04
C SER A 8 -6.23 10.13 -1.07
N GLU A 9 -5.92 10.86 0.00
CA GLU A 9 -4.64 11.58 0.17
C GLU A 9 -3.46 10.60 0.20
N LEU A 10 -3.60 9.50 0.95
CA LEU A 10 -2.57 8.47 1.03
C LEU A 10 -2.33 7.80 -0.33
N LYS A 11 -3.40 7.53 -1.08
CA LYS A 11 -3.33 6.99 -2.45
C LYS A 11 -2.61 7.96 -3.39
N GLU A 12 -2.91 9.26 -3.31
CA GLU A 12 -2.22 10.30 -4.07
C GLU A 12 -0.72 10.35 -3.73
N TRP A 13 -0.38 10.45 -2.44
CA TRP A 13 1.01 10.49 -1.98
C TRP A 13 1.80 9.26 -2.41
N PHE A 14 1.19 8.08 -2.30
CA PHE A 14 1.85 6.83 -2.68
C PHE A 14 2.14 6.76 -4.19
N LEU A 15 1.19 7.19 -5.03
CA LEU A 15 1.37 7.23 -6.49
C LEU A 15 2.41 8.27 -6.90
N ASP A 16 2.41 9.44 -6.28
CA ASP A 16 3.38 10.50 -6.52
C ASP A 16 4.80 10.10 -6.08
N ASP A 17 4.93 9.39 -4.96
CA ASP A 17 6.22 8.87 -4.52
C ASP A 17 6.74 7.76 -5.46
N ALA A 18 5.87 6.83 -5.87
CA ALA A 18 6.22 5.81 -6.87
C ALA A 18 6.67 6.46 -8.20
N TYR A 19 6.02 7.55 -8.61
CA TYR A 19 6.47 8.34 -9.76
C TYR A 19 7.85 8.96 -9.53
N THR A 20 8.12 9.49 -8.34
CA THR A 20 9.43 10.00 -7.95
C THR A 20 10.51 8.90 -8.03
N TRP A 21 10.22 7.68 -7.57
CA TRP A 21 11.11 6.53 -7.74
C TRP A 21 11.41 6.21 -9.22
N CYS A 22 10.41 6.33 -10.08
CA CYS A 22 10.61 6.24 -11.53
C CYS A 22 11.54 7.36 -12.05
N GLN A 23 11.35 8.61 -11.62
CA GLN A 23 12.20 9.73 -12.03
C GLN A 23 13.66 9.50 -11.63
N GLN A 24 13.93 8.95 -10.44
CA GLN A 24 15.29 8.66 -9.96
C GLN A 24 16.06 7.65 -10.85
N LYS A 25 15.37 6.91 -11.72
CA LYS A 25 16.02 6.05 -12.72
C LYS A 25 16.73 6.86 -13.82
N PHE A 26 16.31 8.09 -14.05
CA PHE A 26 16.86 9.00 -15.07
C PHE A 26 17.93 9.88 -14.45
N ARG A 27 19.19 9.40 -14.44
CA ARG A 27 20.30 10.13 -13.84
C ARG A 27 21.58 10.00 -14.64
N ASN A 28 22.36 11.07 -14.67
CA ASN A 28 23.66 11.15 -15.36
C ASN A 28 23.56 10.81 -16.85
N GLY A 29 22.51 11.32 -17.52
CA GLY A 29 22.27 11.10 -18.96
C GLY A 29 21.95 9.65 -19.35
N LYS A 30 21.56 8.81 -18.39
CA LYS A 30 21.26 7.38 -18.61
C LYS A 30 20.00 6.98 -17.86
N ILE A 31 19.30 5.99 -18.42
CA ILE A 31 18.20 5.30 -17.75
C ILE A 31 18.78 4.08 -17.03
N LYS A 32 18.68 4.05 -15.71
CA LYS A 32 19.13 2.92 -14.89
C LYS A 32 18.07 1.82 -14.90
N LYS A 33 18.47 0.57 -15.12
CA LYS A 33 17.56 -0.57 -15.00
C LYS A 33 17.08 -0.75 -13.56
N TRP A 34 15.89 -1.31 -13.40
CA TRP A 34 15.40 -1.81 -12.10
C TRP A 34 16.18 -3.07 -11.70
N ASN A 35 16.26 -3.31 -10.39
CA ASN A 35 16.74 -4.59 -9.88
C ASN A 35 15.57 -5.59 -10.01
N ILE A 36 15.86 -6.88 -10.23
CA ILE A 36 14.82 -7.92 -10.29
C ILE A 36 13.97 -7.97 -9.00
N ASN A 37 14.55 -7.55 -7.87
CA ASN A 37 13.87 -7.52 -6.57
C ASN A 37 13.34 -6.14 -6.17
N PHE A 38 13.41 -5.12 -7.03
CA PHE A 38 13.04 -3.75 -6.64
C PHE A 38 12.41 -2.99 -7.78
N ASN A 39 11.21 -2.46 -7.52
CA ASN A 39 10.44 -1.63 -8.43
C ASN A 39 9.98 -0.35 -7.69
N GLU A 40 9.29 0.51 -8.42
CA GLU A 40 8.76 1.78 -7.92
C GLU A 40 7.81 1.62 -6.72
N TRP A 41 7.02 0.54 -6.68
CA TRP A 41 6.04 0.30 -5.61
C TRP A 41 6.71 -0.14 -4.32
N GLY A 42 7.76 -0.96 -4.41
CA GLY A 42 8.59 -1.32 -3.26
C GLY A 42 9.30 -0.09 -2.69
N GLY A 43 9.87 0.75 -3.57
CA GLY A 43 10.48 2.02 -3.14
C GLY A 43 9.48 2.97 -2.49
N ALA A 44 8.27 3.08 -3.06
CA ALA A 44 7.21 3.88 -2.47
C ALA A 44 6.84 3.37 -1.09
N LEU A 45 6.59 2.07 -0.93
CA LEU A 45 6.29 1.46 0.36
C LEU A 45 7.39 1.73 1.40
N ASP A 46 8.66 1.54 1.02
CA ASP A 46 9.82 1.80 1.90
C ASP A 46 9.89 3.27 2.35
N SER A 47 9.40 4.21 1.54
CA SER A 47 9.41 5.65 1.85
C SER A 47 8.39 6.04 2.93
N PHE A 48 7.40 5.17 3.19
CA PHE A 48 6.41 5.33 4.25
C PHE A 48 6.70 4.50 5.51
N ASP A 49 7.81 3.74 5.55
CA ASP A 49 8.17 2.93 6.71
C ASP A 49 8.30 3.78 7.99
N GLY A 50 7.56 3.42 9.03
CA GLY A 50 7.50 4.14 10.30
C GLY A 50 6.75 5.48 10.30
N ASN A 51 6.12 5.89 9.19
CA ASN A 51 5.42 7.18 9.10
C ASN A 51 3.95 7.14 9.60
N PHE A 52 3.38 5.95 9.80
CA PHE A 52 1.99 5.79 10.27
C PHE A 52 1.94 4.98 11.57
N TYR A 53 1.31 5.55 12.59
CA TYR A 53 1.15 4.91 13.90
C TYR A 53 -0.26 4.32 14.09
N LEU A 54 -1.25 4.77 13.32
CA LEU A 54 -2.60 4.23 13.41
C LEU A 54 -2.70 2.93 12.58
N PRO A 55 -3.30 1.86 13.12
CA PRO A 55 -3.47 0.61 12.38
C PRO A 55 -4.26 0.78 11.09
N ILE A 56 -5.27 1.67 11.07
CA ILE A 56 -6.06 1.94 9.87
C ILE A 56 -5.23 2.59 8.75
N GLU A 57 -4.28 3.48 9.08
CA GLU A 57 -3.41 4.12 8.08
C GLU A 57 -2.44 3.11 7.45
N ASN A 58 -1.86 2.24 8.27
CA ASN A 58 -1.03 1.14 7.78
C ASN A 58 -1.86 0.17 6.90
N LEU A 59 -3.08 -0.18 7.33
CA LEU A 59 -3.96 -1.04 6.53
C LEU A 59 -4.30 -0.39 5.17
N MET A 60 -4.61 0.91 5.16
CA MET A 60 -4.84 1.69 3.95
C MET A 60 -3.62 1.65 3.01
N LEU A 61 -2.43 1.92 3.53
CA LEU A 61 -1.17 1.87 2.78
C LEU A 61 -0.93 0.50 2.16
N TYR A 62 -1.11 -0.57 2.94
CA TYR A 62 -0.87 -1.94 2.50
C TYR A 62 -1.86 -2.38 1.42
N VAL A 63 -3.13 -1.99 1.52
CA VAL A 63 -4.12 -2.22 0.46
C VAL A 63 -3.71 -1.53 -0.85
N ILE A 64 -3.29 -0.26 -0.78
CA ILE A 64 -2.79 0.48 -1.96
C ILE A 64 -1.57 -0.23 -2.57
N PHE A 65 -0.61 -0.65 -1.75
CA PHE A 65 0.57 -1.38 -2.22
C PHE A 65 0.20 -2.69 -2.91
N ILE A 66 -0.68 -3.50 -2.32
CA ILE A 66 -1.06 -4.79 -2.90
C ILE A 66 -1.72 -4.61 -4.28
N ILE A 67 -2.63 -3.65 -4.40
CA ILE A 67 -3.33 -3.34 -5.66
C ILE A 67 -2.34 -2.85 -6.72
N THR A 68 -1.48 -1.88 -6.37
CA THR A 68 -0.52 -1.29 -7.33
C THR A 68 0.58 -2.27 -7.74
N ASN A 69 1.06 -3.11 -6.81
CA ASN A 69 2.08 -4.10 -7.08
C ASN A 69 1.54 -5.26 -7.93
N GLY A 70 0.27 -5.67 -7.72
CA GLY A 70 -0.41 -6.68 -8.54
C GLY A 70 0.38 -7.99 -8.66
N ALA A 71 0.89 -8.50 -7.54
CA ALA A 71 1.73 -9.69 -7.44
C ALA A 71 3.01 -9.73 -8.31
N ARG A 72 3.43 -8.62 -8.94
CA ARG A 72 4.66 -8.56 -9.77
C ARG A 72 5.93 -8.93 -9.01
N HIS A 73 5.91 -8.81 -7.69
CA HIS A 73 6.98 -9.24 -6.81
C HIS A 73 6.41 -10.03 -5.62
N LEU A 74 6.50 -11.36 -5.71
CA LEU A 74 5.82 -12.29 -4.80
C LEU A 74 6.28 -12.17 -3.35
N TYR A 75 7.58 -11.94 -3.12
CA TYR A 75 8.11 -11.86 -1.76
C TYR A 75 7.50 -10.70 -0.98
N SER A 76 7.53 -9.48 -1.56
CA SER A 76 6.95 -8.30 -0.92
C SER A 76 5.43 -8.36 -0.88
N HIS A 77 4.79 -8.96 -1.89
CA HIS A 77 3.34 -9.19 -1.87
C HIS A 77 2.93 -10.07 -0.69
N ASN A 78 3.59 -11.22 -0.50
CA ASN A 78 3.29 -12.14 0.58
C ASN A 78 3.59 -11.54 1.97
N LEU A 79 4.67 -10.77 2.10
CA LEU A 79 4.97 -10.07 3.35
C LEU A 79 3.86 -9.08 3.70
N VAL A 80 3.48 -8.21 2.77
CA VAL A 80 2.44 -7.19 3.04
C VAL A 80 1.08 -7.83 3.26
N MET A 81 0.75 -8.92 2.57
CA MET A 81 -0.46 -9.71 2.87
C MET A 81 -0.44 -10.25 4.31
N SER A 82 0.70 -10.72 4.80
CA SER A 82 0.84 -11.14 6.20
C SER A 82 0.68 -9.99 7.18
N ASP A 83 1.13 -8.78 6.83
CA ASP A 83 0.95 -7.59 7.67
C ASP A 83 -0.53 -7.14 7.71
N ILE A 84 -1.25 -7.24 6.58
CA ILE A 84 -2.71 -7.07 6.53
C ILE A 84 -3.40 -8.07 7.46
N ASP A 85 -3.06 -9.36 7.34
CA ASP A 85 -3.64 -10.42 8.18
C ASP A 85 -3.38 -10.17 9.67
N LYS A 86 -2.17 -9.71 10.00
CA LYS A 86 -1.82 -9.35 11.38
C LYS A 86 -2.72 -8.24 11.91
N ILE A 87 -2.85 -7.12 11.19
CA ILE A 87 -3.71 -6.00 11.60
C ILE A 87 -5.15 -6.49 11.81
N LEU A 88 -5.70 -7.25 10.85
CA LEU A 88 -7.07 -7.74 10.92
C LEU A 88 -7.31 -8.80 12.01
N SER A 89 -6.24 -9.47 12.49
CA SER A 89 -6.31 -10.38 13.62
C SER A 89 -6.23 -9.68 14.98
N GLU A 90 -5.56 -8.53 15.05
CA GLU A 90 -5.32 -7.77 16.27
C GLU A 90 -6.44 -6.76 16.56
N TYR A 91 -7.10 -6.25 15.51
CA TYR A 91 -8.09 -5.17 15.62
C TYR A 91 -9.42 -5.56 14.98
N ASN A 92 -10.53 -5.11 15.56
CA ASN A 92 -11.85 -5.29 14.98
C ASN A 92 -12.01 -4.37 13.74
N ILE A 93 -12.48 -4.94 12.63
CA ILE A 93 -12.62 -4.19 11.38
C ILE A 93 -13.62 -3.04 11.48
N ASP A 94 -14.75 -3.24 12.16
CA ASP A 94 -15.79 -2.20 12.31
C ASP A 94 -15.25 -0.99 13.06
N ASP A 95 -14.40 -1.24 14.08
CA ASP A 95 -13.70 -0.19 14.82
C ASP A 95 -12.69 0.53 13.92
N LEU A 96 -11.85 -0.21 13.18
CA LEU A 96 -10.87 0.36 12.25
C LEU A 96 -11.52 1.27 11.20
N VAL A 97 -12.66 0.86 10.63
CA VAL A 97 -13.35 1.64 9.60
C VAL A 97 -14.37 2.64 10.15
N SER A 98 -14.54 2.72 11.47
CA SER A 98 -15.46 3.67 12.10
C SER A 98 -14.98 5.12 11.97
N VAL A 99 -13.66 5.31 11.89
CA VAL A 99 -13.01 6.62 11.74
C VAL A 99 -12.94 7.09 10.28
N LEU A 100 -13.32 6.23 9.33
CA LEU A 100 -13.39 6.57 7.93
C LEU A 100 -14.66 7.37 7.61
N GLU A 101 -14.51 8.45 6.86
CA GLU A 101 -15.61 9.35 6.49
C GLU A 101 -16.13 9.01 5.08
N GLU A 102 -16.11 9.96 4.14
CA GLU A 102 -16.64 9.83 2.78
C GLU A 102 -15.96 8.72 1.97
N GLU A 103 -14.68 8.45 2.26
CA GLU A 103 -13.85 7.46 1.57
C GLU A 103 -14.05 6.02 2.05
N LYS A 104 -14.85 5.80 3.10
CA LYS A 104 -15.04 4.47 3.71
C LYS A 104 -15.47 3.42 2.70
N GLN A 105 -16.38 3.76 1.80
CA GLN A 105 -16.90 2.82 0.79
C GLN A 105 -15.84 2.46 -0.24
N GLU A 106 -15.02 3.42 -0.65
CA GLU A 106 -13.91 3.18 -1.57
C GLU A 106 -12.86 2.28 -0.92
N PHE A 107 -12.46 2.57 0.32
CA PHE A 107 -11.51 1.74 1.04
C PHE A 107 -12.04 0.32 1.27
N LEU A 108 -13.30 0.15 1.68
CA LEU A 108 -13.91 -1.16 1.88
C LEU A 108 -14.01 -1.95 0.57
N TYR A 109 -14.25 -1.28 -0.55
CA TYR A 109 -14.21 -1.92 -1.86
C TYR A 109 -12.82 -2.47 -2.19
N ASP A 110 -11.79 -1.63 -2.05
CA ASP A 110 -10.40 -2.00 -2.31
C ASP A 110 -9.91 -3.12 -1.36
N LEU A 111 -10.24 -3.01 -0.06
CA LEU A 111 -9.95 -4.06 0.92
C LEU A 111 -10.64 -5.38 0.55
N ASN A 112 -11.91 -5.34 0.13
CA ASN A 112 -12.60 -6.55 -0.33
C ASN A 112 -11.97 -7.15 -1.59
N LEU A 113 -11.46 -6.34 -2.52
CA LEU A 113 -10.70 -6.86 -3.65
C LEU A 113 -9.47 -7.65 -3.18
N VAL A 114 -8.69 -7.07 -2.26
CA VAL A 114 -7.50 -7.74 -1.71
C VAL A 114 -7.86 -9.02 -0.96
N LEU A 115 -8.86 -8.99 -0.08
CA LEU A 115 -9.21 -10.13 0.76
C LEU A 115 -9.82 -11.30 -0.03
N ASN A 116 -10.54 -11.03 -1.12
CA ASN A 116 -11.19 -12.06 -1.94
C ASN A 116 -10.33 -12.59 -3.10
N ASN A 117 -9.18 -11.98 -3.39
CA ASN A 117 -8.31 -12.37 -4.51
C ASN A 117 -6.88 -12.64 -4.01
N ARG A 118 -6.74 -13.65 -3.15
CA ARG A 118 -5.45 -14.02 -2.52
C ARG A 118 -4.62 -15.05 -3.31
N GLU A 119 -5.26 -15.76 -4.23
CA GLU A 119 -4.58 -16.75 -5.06
C GLU A 119 -3.86 -16.04 -6.22
N ILE A 120 -2.60 -16.41 -6.44
CA ILE A 120 -1.77 -15.88 -7.53
C ILE A 120 -1.80 -16.90 -8.66
N GLU A 121 -2.06 -16.43 -9.88
CA GLU A 121 -2.05 -17.25 -11.09
C GLU A 121 -0.65 -17.86 -11.35
N GLU A 122 -0.61 -19.14 -11.75
CA GLU A 122 0.61 -19.90 -12.05
C GLU A 122 1.13 -19.69 -13.48
#